data_AF-A0A2W6PAM3-F1
#
_entry.id   AF-A0A2W6PAM3-F1
#
_cell.length_a   1.000
_cell.length_b   1.000
_cell.length_c   1.000
_cell.angle_alpha   90.00
_cell.angle_beta   90.00
_cell.angle_gamma   90.00
#
_symmetry.space_group_name_H-M   'P 1'
#
loop_
_entity.id
_entity.type
_entity.pdbx_description
1 polymer ?
#
loop_
_entity_poly.entity_id
_entity_poly.type
_entity_poly.pdbx_seq_one_letter_code
_entity_poly.pdbx_strand_id
1 'polypeptide(L)'
;TTITVTLNGQNYTATTDASGNWSATVPASAVSALGEANYTVTANVTDKAGNSNSASHNVLVNSALPAVTINAVATDDIINAAEAGNAQTISGQVTGAAQGDTVTVTLGGNTYTATVQANLSWSVDVPAADIQALG
;
A
#
# COMPACT_ATOMS: atom_id res chain seq x y z
N THR A 1 16.60 -1.50 -34.56
CA THR A 1 15.46 -2.42 -34.71
C THR A 1 14.30 -1.89 -33.88
N THR A 2 13.06 -2.01 -34.35
CA THR A 2 11.89 -1.54 -33.58
C THR A 2 11.49 -2.58 -32.54
N ILE A 3 11.23 -2.10 -31.32
CA ILE A 3 10.67 -2.85 -30.21
C ILE A 3 9.26 -2.34 -29.98
N THR A 4 8.29 -3.25 -29.89
CA THR A 4 6.94 -2.94 -29.42
C THR A 4 6.78 -3.47 -28.00
N VAL A 5 6.51 -2.58 -27.06
CA VAL A 5 6.20 -2.89 -25.66
C VAL A 5 4.69 -2.80 -25.49
N THR A 6 4.06 -3.85 -24.96
CA THR A 6 2.63 -3.91 -24.68
C THR A 6 2.39 -3.92 -23.18
N LEU A 7 1.53 -3.04 -22.68
CA LEU A 7 1.04 -3.02 -21.31
C LEU A 7 -0.45 -2.62 -21.29
N ASN A 8 -1.28 -3.39 -20.59
CA ASN A 8 -2.73 -3.18 -20.51
C ASN A 8 -3.40 -3.05 -21.90
N GLY A 9 -2.96 -3.85 -22.86
CA GLY A 9 -3.44 -3.83 -24.25
C GLY A 9 -2.96 -2.63 -25.10
N GLN A 10 -2.19 -1.70 -24.53
CA GLN A 10 -1.64 -0.55 -25.24
C GLN A 10 -0.21 -0.80 -25.70
N ASN A 11 0.14 -0.30 -26.89
CA ASN A 11 1.46 -0.48 -27.49
C ASN A 11 2.30 0.81 -27.41
N TYR A 12 3.56 0.63 -27.04
CA TYR A 12 4.59 1.67 -26.95
C TYR A 12 5.78 1.24 -27.79
N THR A 13 6.36 2.14 -28.58
CA THR A 13 7.47 1.81 -29.47
C THR A 13 8.79 2.34 -28.94
N ALA A 14 9.84 1.53 -29.09
CA ALA A 14 11.23 1.92 -28.87
C ALA A 14 12.09 1.46 -30.05
N THR A 15 13.31 1.99 -30.13
CA THR A 15 14.31 1.50 -31.08
C THR A 15 15.57 1.08 -30.33
N THR A 16 16.18 -0.02 -30.75
CA THR A 16 17.49 -0.42 -30.26
C THR A 16 18.58 0.52 -30.76
N ASP A 17 19.51 0.90 -29.88
CA ASP A 17 20.75 1.58 -30.24
C ASP A 17 21.76 0.59 -30.88
N ALA A 18 22.96 1.09 -31.21
CA ALA A 18 24.03 0.29 -31.84
C ALA A 18 24.61 -0.79 -30.90
N SER A 19 24.39 -0.67 -29.60
CA SER A 19 24.82 -1.63 -28.57
C SER A 19 23.69 -2.59 -28.15
N GLY A 20 22.48 -2.43 -28.72
CA GLY A 20 21.31 -3.26 -28.42
C GLY A 20 20.45 -2.77 -27.26
N ASN A 21 20.76 -1.62 -26.65
CA ASN A 21 19.93 -1.05 -25.58
C ASN A 21 18.70 -0.37 -26.17
N TRP A 22 17.60 -0.36 -25.42
CA TRP A 22 16.37 0.32 -25.78
C TRP A 22 15.61 0.74 -24.52
N SER A 23 14.75 1.74 -24.65
CA SER A 23 13.79 2.12 -23.63
C SER A 23 12.50 2.59 -24.27
N ALA A 24 11.36 2.24 -23.68
CA ALA A 24 10.04 2.72 -24.08
C ALA A 24 9.46 3.54 -22.93
N THR A 25 8.91 4.71 -23.24
CA THR A 25 8.21 5.55 -22.24
C THR A 25 6.74 5.18 -22.22
N VAL A 26 6.23 4.79 -21.05
CA VAL A 26 4.79 4.67 -20.79
C VAL A 26 4.30 6.01 -20.23
N PRO A 27 3.39 6.74 -20.90
CA PRO A 27 2.89 8.03 -20.43
C PRO A 27 2.19 7.92 -19.07
N ALA A 28 2.27 8.99 -18.27
CA ALA A 28 1.62 9.05 -16.96
C ALA A 28 0.11 8.76 -17.02
N SER A 29 -0.58 9.19 -18.08
CA SER A 29 -2.01 8.92 -18.29
C SER A 29 -2.34 7.43 -18.45
N ALA A 30 -1.42 6.65 -19.04
CA ALA A 30 -1.58 5.20 -19.15
C ALA A 30 -1.29 4.50 -17.82
N VAL A 31 -0.31 4.99 -17.06
CA VAL A 31 0.00 4.49 -15.71
C VAL A 31 -1.15 4.77 -14.75
N SER A 32 -1.73 5.97 -14.77
CA SER A 32 -2.87 6.34 -13.92
C SER A 32 -4.17 5.59 -14.26
N ALA A 33 -4.24 4.96 -15.43
CA ALA A 33 -5.38 4.14 -15.84
C ALA A 33 -5.25 2.67 -15.39
N LEU A 34 -4.12 2.28 -14.79
CA LEU A 34 -3.96 0.95 -14.20
C LEU A 34 -4.68 0.89 -12.85
N GLY A 35 -5.43 -0.17 -12.62
CA GLY A 35 -6.02 -0.48 -11.32
C GLY A 35 -5.11 -1.38 -10.49
N GLU A 36 -5.52 -1.65 -9.26
CA GLU A 36 -4.89 -2.64 -8.37
C GLU A 36 -4.92 -4.05 -9.00
N ALA A 37 -3.80 -4.48 -9.59
CA ALA A 37 -3.71 -5.77 -10.28
C ALA A 37 -2.28 -6.17 -10.63
N ASN A 38 -2.10 -7.45 -10.97
CA ASN A 38 -0.93 -7.91 -11.69
C ASN A 38 -1.12 -7.67 -13.20
N TYR A 39 -0.19 -6.94 -13.80
CA TYR A 39 -0.09 -6.72 -15.23
C TYR A 39 1.10 -7.47 -15.82
N THR A 40 0.99 -7.86 -17.09
CA THR A 40 2.12 -8.38 -17.85
C THR A 40 2.59 -7.32 -18.85
N VAL A 41 3.87 -6.98 -18.78
CA VAL A 41 4.56 -6.20 -19.80
C VAL A 41 5.20 -7.17 -20.78
N THR A 42 4.91 -7.01 -22.07
CA THR A 42 5.49 -7.85 -23.12
C THR A 42 6.28 -6.98 -24.08
N ALA A 43 7.53 -7.32 -24.37
CA ALA A 43 8.32 -6.71 -25.42
C ALA A 43 8.46 -7.67 -26.60
N ASN A 44 8.18 -7.19 -27.80
CA ASN A 44 8.39 -7.92 -29.05
C ASN A 44 9.36 -7.14 -29.96
N VAL A 45 10.28 -7.85 -30.58
CA VAL A 45 11.23 -7.32 -31.56
C VAL A 45 11.07 -8.04 -32.89
N THR A 46 11.16 -7.31 -34.00
CA THR A 46 11.26 -7.88 -35.34
C THR A 46 12.38 -7.19 -36.11
N ASP A 47 13.35 -7.96 -36.62
CA ASP A 47 14.45 -7.41 -37.43
C ASP A 47 14.03 -7.13 -38.88
N LYS A 48 14.91 -6.50 -39.66
CA LYS A 48 14.64 -6.16 -41.08
C LYS A 48 14.49 -7.40 -41.98
N ALA A 49 15.00 -8.55 -41.56
CA ALA A 49 14.90 -9.81 -42.28
C ALA A 49 13.60 -10.57 -41.94
N GLY A 50 12.82 -10.07 -40.97
CA GLY A 50 11.54 -10.66 -40.54
C GLY A 50 11.65 -11.62 -39.36
N ASN A 51 12.83 -11.80 -38.75
CA ASN A 51 12.95 -12.65 -37.56
C ASN A 51 12.36 -11.93 -36.36
N SER A 52 11.57 -12.64 -35.54
CA SER A 52 10.91 -12.07 -34.36
C SER A 52 11.26 -12.80 -33.08
N ASN A 53 11.26 -12.08 -31.96
CA ASN A 53 11.40 -12.64 -30.63
C ASN A 53 10.60 -11.80 -29.62
N SER A 54 10.24 -12.40 -28.49
CA SER A 54 9.49 -11.74 -27.43
C SER A 54 9.95 -12.14 -26.03
N ALA A 55 9.78 -11.24 -25.07
CA ALA A 55 9.97 -11.50 -23.65
C ALA A 55 8.86 -10.80 -22.84
N SER A 56 8.55 -11.33 -21.65
CA SER A 56 7.53 -10.75 -20.78
C SER A 56 7.97 -10.69 -19.32
N HIS A 57 7.41 -9.74 -18.58
CA HIS A 57 7.65 -9.56 -17.15
C HIS A 57 6.35 -9.13 -16.45
N ASN A 58 6.13 -9.62 -15.23
CA ASN A 58 4.96 -9.24 -14.43
C ASN A 58 5.25 -8.00 -13.59
N VAL A 59 4.27 -7.11 -13.49
CA VAL A 59 4.33 -5.91 -12.65
C VAL A 59 3.08 -5.87 -11.79
N LEU A 60 3.25 -5.78 -10.48
CA LEU A 60 2.16 -5.54 -9.55
C LEU A 60 1.95 -4.04 -9.43
N VAL A 61 0.74 -3.57 -9.74
CA VAL A 61 0.29 -2.23 -9.35
C VAL A 61 -0.38 -2.39 -7.99
N ASN A 62 0.31 -1.89 -6.96
CA ASN A 62 -0.23 -1.77 -5.61
C ASN A 62 -0.38 -0.30 -5.21
N SER A 63 -1.62 0.15 -5.23
CA SER A 63 -2.13 1.49 -4.96
C SER A 63 -3.07 1.51 -3.75
N ALA A 64 -3.32 0.36 -3.12
CA ALA A 64 -4.16 0.26 -1.94
C ALA A 64 -3.57 1.12 -0.81
N LEU A 65 -4.34 2.10 -0.36
CA LEU A 65 -3.96 2.90 0.80
C LEU A 65 -4.16 2.08 2.08
N PRO A 66 -3.28 2.21 3.08
CA PRO A 66 -3.56 1.66 4.39
C PRO A 66 -4.76 2.40 4.99
N ALA A 67 -5.72 1.65 5.53
CA ALA A 67 -6.80 2.20 6.34
C ALA A 67 -6.71 1.65 7.75
N VAL A 68 -7.07 2.46 8.74
CA VAL A 68 -7.09 2.10 10.16
C VAL A 68 -8.51 2.30 10.70
N THR A 69 -9.00 1.33 11.46
CA THR A 69 -10.25 1.45 12.23
C THR A 69 -9.93 1.50 13.71
N ILE A 70 -10.83 2.06 14.50
CA ILE A 70 -10.79 2.04 15.96
C ILE A 70 -12.06 1.34 16.42
N ASN A 71 -11.91 0.33 17.27
CA ASN A 71 -13.03 -0.32 17.94
C ASN A 71 -13.62 0.62 19.00
N ALA A 72 -14.85 0.35 19.46
CA ALA A 72 -15.42 1.07 20.59
C ALA A 72 -14.42 1.12 21.76
N VAL A 73 -14.21 2.31 22.33
CA VAL A 73 -13.39 2.48 23.52
C VAL A 73 -14.20 2.07 24.73
N ALA A 74 -13.58 1.39 25.71
CA ALA A 74 -14.33 0.61 26.69
C ALA A 74 -15.26 -0.39 25.98
N THR A 75 -16.41 -0.74 26.56
CA THR A 75 -17.34 -1.72 25.95
C THR A 75 -18.40 -1.06 25.07
N ASP A 76 -18.64 0.23 25.26
CA ASP A 76 -19.81 0.96 24.75
C ASP A 76 -19.45 2.33 24.14
N ASP A 77 -18.17 2.59 23.87
CA ASP A 77 -17.64 3.84 23.32
C ASP A 77 -17.81 5.05 24.24
N ILE A 78 -18.00 4.79 25.54
CA ILE A 78 -18.17 5.78 26.59
C ILE A 78 -17.21 5.44 27.71
N ILE A 79 -16.46 6.43 28.19
CA ILE A 79 -15.66 6.29 29.42
C ILE A 79 -16.47 6.90 30.56
N ASN A 80 -16.91 6.07 31.50
CA ASN A 80 -17.53 6.53 32.74
C ASN A 80 -16.49 6.79 33.84
N ALA A 81 -16.94 7.32 34.98
CA ALA A 81 -16.04 7.69 36.09
C ALA A 81 -15.25 6.52 36.68
N ALA A 82 -15.81 5.31 36.68
CA ALA A 82 -15.11 4.12 37.17
C ALA A 82 -14.05 3.66 36.15
N GLU A 83 -14.37 3.68 34.86
CA GLU A 83 -13.44 3.34 33.78
C GLU A 83 -12.30 4.35 33.67
N ALA A 84 -12.57 5.65 33.84
CA ALA A 84 -11.53 6.68 33.89
C ALA A 84 -10.52 6.45 35.04
N GLY A 85 -10.90 5.70 36.08
CA GLY A 85 -10.01 5.26 37.15
C GLY A 85 -9.00 4.17 36.75
N ASN A 86 -9.12 3.61 35.55
CA ASN A 86 -8.35 2.45 35.07
C ASN A 86 -7.65 2.74 33.75
N ALA A 87 -6.61 1.97 33.43
CA ALA A 87 -6.02 1.99 32.10
C ALA A 87 -7.04 1.50 31.07
N GLN A 88 -7.05 2.13 29.90
CA GLN A 88 -7.96 1.80 28.80
C GLN A 88 -7.17 1.27 27.61
N THR A 89 -7.67 0.22 27.00
CA THR A 89 -7.10 -0.31 25.76
C THR A 89 -7.80 0.33 24.56
N ILE A 90 -7.04 1.03 23.73
CA ILE A 90 -7.50 1.52 22.43
C ILE A 90 -7.06 0.50 21.39
N SER A 91 -8.00 -0.03 20.62
CA SER A 91 -7.73 -1.12 19.68
C SER A 91 -8.41 -0.91 18.34
N GLY A 92 -8.01 -1.70 17.35
CA GLY A 92 -8.62 -1.65 16.03
C GLY A 92 -8.00 -2.63 15.06
N GLN A 93 -8.34 -2.45 13.78
CA GLN A 93 -7.79 -3.20 12.66
C GLN A 93 -7.10 -2.26 11.67
N VAL A 94 -6.21 -2.81 10.86
CA VAL A 94 -5.72 -2.17 9.64
C VAL A 94 -6.11 -2.96 8.39
N THR A 95 -6.17 -2.28 7.26
CA THR A 95 -6.19 -2.90 5.92
C THR A 95 -5.12 -2.23 5.08
N GLY A 96 -4.53 -2.93 4.09
CA GLY A 96 -3.46 -2.37 3.25
C GLY A 96 -2.12 -2.15 3.97
N ALA A 97 -2.03 -2.47 5.26
CA ALA A 97 -0.80 -2.58 6.03
C ALA A 97 -0.43 -4.06 6.26
N ALA A 98 0.81 -4.30 6.68
CA ALA A 98 1.34 -5.62 6.95
C ALA A 98 1.66 -5.82 8.44
N GLN A 99 1.73 -7.09 8.85
CA GLN A 99 2.28 -7.45 10.16
C GLN A 99 3.68 -6.82 10.33
N GLY A 100 3.92 -6.21 11.49
CA GLY A 100 5.17 -5.51 11.77
C GLY A 100 5.13 -4.00 11.50
N ASP A 101 4.12 -3.51 10.78
CA ASP A 101 3.90 -2.07 10.60
C ASP A 101 3.56 -1.40 11.93
N THR A 102 3.77 -0.09 12.01
CA THR A 102 3.51 0.71 13.21
C THR A 102 2.19 1.46 13.09
N VAL A 103 1.35 1.36 14.12
CA VAL A 103 0.21 2.25 14.35
C VAL A 103 0.60 3.27 15.41
N THR A 104 0.36 4.55 15.13
CA THR A 104 0.60 5.65 16.06
C THR A 104 -0.74 6.25 16.48
N VAL A 105 -0.98 6.28 17.79
CA VAL A 105 -2.18 6.87 18.40
C VAL A 105 -1.75 8.12 19.17
N THR A 106 -2.37 9.26 18.86
CA THR A 106 -2.19 10.49 19.63
C THR A 106 -3.46 10.79 20.40
N LEU A 107 -3.36 10.88 21.73
CA LEU A 107 -4.48 11.12 22.63
C LEU A 107 -4.05 12.08 23.73
N GLY A 108 -4.79 13.17 23.92
CA GLY A 108 -4.46 14.16 24.96
C GLY A 108 -3.09 14.83 24.80
N GLY A 109 -2.50 14.80 23.60
CA GLY A 109 -1.12 15.26 23.35
C GLY A 109 -0.03 14.21 23.63
N ASN A 110 -0.38 13.05 24.19
CA ASN A 110 0.51 11.91 24.34
C ASN A 110 0.52 11.04 23.07
N THR A 111 1.62 10.33 22.85
CA THR A 111 1.79 9.42 21.70
C THR A 111 2.02 8.00 22.18
N TYR A 112 1.23 7.07 21.67
CA TYR A 112 1.34 5.64 21.90
C TYR A 112 1.58 4.93 20.56
N THR A 113 2.34 3.84 20.59
CA THR A 113 2.66 3.08 19.39
C THR A 113 2.34 1.61 19.59
N ALA A 114 1.78 0.98 18.56
CA ALA A 114 1.53 -0.45 18.50
C ALA A 114 2.13 -1.05 17.23
N THR A 115 2.46 -2.34 17.29
CA THR A 115 2.81 -3.11 16.11
C THR A 115 1.58 -3.86 15.60
N VAL A 116 1.35 -3.79 14.29
CA VAL A 116 0.30 -4.55 13.60
C VAL A 116 0.59 -6.04 13.72
N GLN A 117 -0.40 -6.78 14.22
CA GLN A 117 -0.33 -8.22 14.44
C GLN A 117 -0.62 -9.02 13.15
N ALA A 118 -0.38 -10.33 13.17
CA ALA A 118 -0.58 -11.21 12.01
C ALA A 118 -2.03 -11.23 11.47
N ASN A 119 -3.01 -11.01 12.35
CA ASN A 119 -4.44 -10.89 12.02
C ASN A 119 -4.86 -9.44 11.66
N LEU A 120 -3.89 -8.55 11.44
CA LEU A 120 -4.07 -7.12 11.17
C LEU A 120 -4.69 -6.32 12.32
N SER A 121 -4.71 -6.86 13.54
CA SER A 121 -5.14 -6.11 14.73
C SER A 121 -4.02 -5.25 15.29
N TRP A 122 -4.39 -4.22 16.04
CA TRP A 122 -3.47 -3.42 16.84
C TRP A 122 -4.14 -2.97 18.14
N SER A 123 -3.35 -2.70 19.17
CA SER A 123 -3.83 -2.12 20.42
C SER A 123 -2.73 -1.36 21.15
N VAL A 124 -3.12 -0.28 21.84
CA VAL A 124 -2.28 0.45 22.80
C VAL A 124 -2.99 0.49 24.14
N ASP A 125 -2.23 0.41 25.23
CA ASP A 125 -2.73 0.64 26.57
C ASP A 125 -2.47 2.09 26.98
N VAL A 126 -3.54 2.82 27.27
CA VAL A 126 -3.52 4.21 27.73
C VAL A 126 -3.68 4.22 29.25
N PRO A 127 -2.70 4.72 30.01
CA PRO A 127 -2.77 4.80 31.48
C PRO A 127 -3.97 5.62 31.98
N ALA A 128 -4.49 5.25 33.15
CA ALA A 128 -5.60 5.96 33.81
C ALA A 128 -5.33 7.47 33.97
N ALA A 129 -4.08 7.84 34.29
CA ALA A 129 -3.68 9.24 34.45
C ALA A 129 -3.87 10.05 33.15
N ASP A 130 -3.57 9.45 32.00
CA ASP A 130 -3.71 10.11 30.70
C ASP A 130 -5.18 10.20 30.29
N ILE A 131 -6.01 9.21 30.64
CA ILE A 131 -7.47 9.26 30.46
C ILE A 131 -8.08 10.37 31.32
N GLN A 132 -7.71 10.47 32.60
CA GLN A 132 -8.19 11.50 33.51
C GLN A 132 -7.74 12.91 33.11
N ALA A 133 -6.61 13.04 32.40
CA ALA A 133 -6.12 14.32 31.91
C ALA A 133 -6.95 14.89 30.75
N LEU A 134 -7.87 14.11 30.16
CA LEU A 134 -8.71 14.56 29.04
C LEU A 134 -9.89 15.45 29.47
N GLY A 135 -10.33 15.39 30.73
CA GLY A 135 -11.44 16.20 31.24
C GLY A 135 -12.10 15.66 32.50
#